data_AF-Q9LLZ2-F1
#
_entry.id   AF-Q9LLZ2-F1
#
_cell.length_a   1.000
_cell.length_b   1.000
_cell.length_c   1.000
_cell.angle_alpha   90.00
_cell.angle_beta   90.00
_cell.angle_gamma   90.00
#
_symmetry.space_group_name_H-M   'P 1'
#
loop_
_entity.id
_entity.type
_entity.pdbx_description
1 polymer ?
#
loop_
_entity_poly.entity_id
_entity_poly.type
_entity_poly.pdbx_seq_one_letter_code
_entity_poly.pdbx_strand_id
1 'polypeptide(L)'
;MDAENFPAGLFRSWDQRAVFHKADNRSFDLVLPLNGRKELLKSLEDLFREYGVRYSTLTKMCEMGFTANTLVNMTEEEIEDLMKTLVEIYRMDLLIGERYGIKSAVRAEKKRLQENLEMQRLELLSEAERKRIHDDHTFNAHAITTEGVSSKELRTDDPLIFPGSSNADGPLKGNNSNTHIIAQNHNNNSKNGQLCQSGLLGMPEVHSSDSDERKLDANCKQKRRRSKEAREDGEDRPREHPFIVTEPGELARGKKNGLDYLFDLYEQCGKFLLDVQRIARERGEKCPTKVTNQVFRHAKHTGAVYINKPKMRHYVHCYALHCLDSEQSNHLRRMFKERGENVGAWRQACYYPLVAIARDANWDIEGVFNRNEKLRIWYVPTKLRQLCHLDRSKACGGAAQNIADM
;
A
#
# COMPACT_ATOMS: atom_id res chain seq x y z
N MET A 1 -62.04 -39.58 -51.75
CA MET A 1 -61.34 -38.80 -50.71
C MET A 1 -61.52 -39.55 -49.42
N ASP A 2 -60.62 -40.50 -49.32
CA ASP A 2 -60.46 -41.63 -48.41
C ASP A 2 -59.62 -41.10 -47.22
N ALA A 3 -59.46 -41.72 -46.06
CA ALA A 3 -59.63 -43.10 -45.58
C ALA A 3 -60.01 -43.02 -44.07
N GLU A 4 -60.69 -43.97 -43.41
CA GLU A 4 -60.16 -45.25 -42.87
C GLU A 4 -58.78 -45.09 -42.15
N ASN A 5 -58.51 -45.55 -40.91
CA ASN A 5 -59.33 -46.19 -39.86
C ASN A 5 -58.59 -46.10 -38.48
N PHE A 6 -59.26 -46.48 -37.39
CA PHE A 6 -58.76 -46.83 -36.04
C PHE A 6 -58.03 -48.21 -36.02
N PRO A 7 -57.56 -48.80 -34.88
CA PRO A 7 -57.01 -48.25 -33.62
C PRO A 7 -55.73 -49.01 -33.11
N ALA A 8 -55.25 -48.63 -31.91
CA ALA A 8 -54.69 -49.48 -30.82
C ALA A 8 -53.52 -50.48 -31.03
N GLY A 9 -52.47 -50.30 -30.20
CA GLY A 9 -52.29 -51.18 -29.02
C GLY A 9 -51.17 -52.25 -28.99
N LEU A 10 -50.56 -52.35 -27.80
CA LEU A 10 -50.05 -53.58 -27.13
C LEU A 10 -48.77 -54.30 -27.62
N PHE A 11 -48.17 -55.03 -26.65
CA PHE A 11 -47.02 -55.95 -26.75
C PHE A 11 -45.64 -55.33 -27.10
N ARG A 12 -44.49 -55.99 -26.82
CA ARG A 12 -43.96 -56.72 -25.63
C ARG A 12 -42.55 -57.25 -25.99
N SER A 13 -41.71 -57.47 -24.97
CA SER A 13 -40.59 -58.45 -24.89
C SER A 13 -39.40 -58.42 -25.87
N TRP A 14 -38.23 -58.65 -25.25
CA TRP A 14 -36.96 -59.18 -25.79
C TRP A 14 -36.16 -58.33 -26.80
N ASP A 15 -34.85 -58.55 -27.00
CA ASP A 15 -33.66 -58.83 -26.16
C ASP A 15 -32.47 -59.08 -27.13
N GLN A 16 -31.23 -58.76 -26.72
CA GLN A 16 -29.94 -59.26 -27.24
C GLN A 16 -29.75 -59.61 -28.75
N ARG A 17 -28.94 -58.81 -29.48
CA ARG A 17 -27.53 -59.16 -29.83
C ARG A 17 -26.80 -58.18 -30.77
N ALA A 18 -25.47 -58.16 -30.60
CA ALA A 18 -24.43 -57.68 -31.54
C ALA A 18 -24.41 -56.15 -31.83
N VAL A 19 -23.30 -55.54 -32.26
CA VAL A 19 -22.00 -56.07 -32.73
C VAL A 19 -20.82 -55.48 -31.92
N PHE A 20 -19.77 -56.26 -31.70
CA PHE A 20 -18.49 -55.78 -31.17
C PHE A 20 -17.75 -54.92 -32.22
N HIS A 21 -17.50 -53.64 -31.92
CA HIS A 21 -16.43 -52.89 -32.58
C HIS A 21 -15.25 -52.71 -31.62
N LYS A 22 -14.24 -53.56 -31.78
CA LYS A 22 -12.96 -53.43 -31.08
C LYS A 22 -12.13 -52.32 -31.72
N ALA A 23 -11.92 -51.23 -30.98
CA ALA A 23 -10.90 -50.23 -31.28
C ALA A 23 -9.87 -50.26 -30.14
N ASP A 24 -8.68 -50.79 -30.40
CA ASP A 24 -7.60 -50.81 -29.41
C ASP A 24 -7.09 -49.39 -29.17
N ASN A 25 -7.37 -48.85 -27.99
CA ASN A 25 -6.73 -47.62 -27.50
C ASN A 25 -6.06 -47.93 -26.16
N ARG A 26 -4.74 -47.75 -26.07
CA ARG A 26 -3.93 -48.29 -24.97
C ARG A 26 -4.19 -47.53 -23.66
N SER A 27 -4.65 -48.24 -22.64
CA SER A 27 -4.77 -47.70 -21.28
C SER A 27 -3.42 -47.22 -20.74
N PHE A 28 -3.36 -45.98 -20.25
CA PHE A 28 -2.39 -45.58 -19.25
C PHE A 28 -2.93 -45.98 -17.86
N ASP A 29 -2.90 -47.28 -17.56
CA ASP A 29 -3.39 -47.82 -16.29
C ASP A 29 -2.43 -47.50 -15.13
N LEU A 30 -2.58 -46.31 -14.53
CA LEU A 30 -2.11 -46.08 -13.17
C LEU A 30 -3.01 -46.85 -12.21
N VAL A 31 -2.61 -48.09 -11.89
CA VAL A 31 -3.28 -48.98 -10.95
C VAL A 31 -3.07 -48.50 -9.50
N LEU A 32 -3.72 -47.39 -9.15
CA LEU A 32 -3.93 -46.99 -7.77
C LEU A 32 -5.04 -47.85 -7.14
N PRO A 33 -4.91 -48.28 -5.86
CA PRO A 33 -5.91 -49.12 -5.20
C PRO A 33 -7.33 -48.52 -5.22
N LEU A 34 -8.34 -49.38 -5.39
CA LEU A 34 -9.74 -48.97 -5.55
C LEU A 34 -10.28 -48.08 -4.42
N ASN A 35 -9.76 -48.23 -3.19
CA ASN A 35 -10.10 -47.38 -2.06
C ASN A 35 -9.52 -45.95 -2.19
N GLY A 36 -8.29 -45.80 -2.71
CA GLY A 36 -7.65 -44.50 -2.90
C GLY A 36 -8.40 -43.62 -3.90
N ARG A 37 -8.92 -44.22 -4.98
CA ARG A 37 -9.76 -43.50 -5.97
C ARG A 37 -11.05 -42.94 -5.35
N LYS A 38 -11.61 -43.56 -4.30
CA LYS A 38 -12.81 -43.05 -3.60
C LYS A 38 -12.51 -41.81 -2.76
N GLU A 39 -11.40 -41.79 -2.03
CA GLU A 39 -10.99 -40.60 -1.26
C GLU A 39 -10.61 -39.43 -2.17
N LEU A 40 -9.99 -39.71 -3.33
CA LEU A 40 -9.71 -38.68 -4.35
C LEU A 40 -11.00 -38.10 -4.96
N LEU A 41 -11.97 -38.94 -5.34
CA LEU A 41 -13.28 -38.50 -5.80
C LEU A 41 -13.98 -37.62 -4.76
N LYS A 42 -13.97 -38.02 -3.48
CA LYS A 42 -14.56 -37.28 -2.37
C LYS A 42 -13.86 -35.93 -2.15
N SER A 43 -12.53 -35.89 -2.20
CA SER A 43 -11.76 -34.64 -2.10
C SER A 43 -12.08 -33.66 -3.24
N LEU A 44 -12.38 -34.15 -4.44
CA LEU A 44 -12.87 -33.33 -5.55
C LEU A 44 -14.34 -32.92 -5.34
N GLU A 45 -15.20 -33.80 -4.83
CA GLU A 45 -16.59 -33.46 -4.48
C GLU A 45 -16.64 -32.34 -3.43
N ASP A 46 -15.81 -32.40 -2.39
CA ASP A 46 -15.70 -31.36 -1.37
C ASP A 46 -15.19 -30.03 -1.96
N LEU A 47 -14.19 -30.05 -2.86
CA LEU A 47 -13.68 -28.85 -3.54
C LEU A 47 -14.75 -28.17 -4.41
N PHE A 48 -15.54 -28.94 -5.16
CA PHE A 48 -16.49 -28.40 -6.14
C PHE A 48 -17.95 -28.34 -5.65
N ARG A 49 -18.22 -28.69 -4.39
CA ARG A 49 -19.54 -28.85 -3.77
C ARG A 49 -20.52 -27.72 -4.04
N GLU A 50 -20.05 -26.47 -3.96
CA GLU A 50 -20.87 -25.25 -4.11
C GLU A 50 -20.76 -24.61 -5.50
N TYR A 51 -19.98 -25.20 -6.41
CA TYR A 51 -19.56 -24.58 -7.67
C TYR A 51 -20.23 -25.14 -8.92
N GLY A 52 -21.25 -26.00 -8.77
CA GLY A 52 -22.11 -26.45 -9.87
C GLY A 52 -21.46 -27.39 -10.89
N VAL A 53 -20.32 -28.01 -10.55
CA VAL A 53 -19.63 -28.99 -11.40
C VAL A 53 -20.32 -30.35 -11.30
N ARG A 54 -20.70 -30.98 -12.43
CA ARG A 54 -21.43 -32.26 -12.40
C ARG A 54 -20.52 -33.41 -11.97
N TYR A 55 -21.10 -34.39 -11.28
CA TYR A 55 -20.41 -35.61 -10.84
C TYR A 55 -19.71 -36.38 -11.97
N SER A 56 -20.25 -36.34 -13.20
CA SER A 56 -19.60 -36.90 -14.40
C SER A 56 -18.26 -36.23 -14.71
N THR A 57 -18.20 -34.90 -14.59
CA THR A 57 -17.00 -34.08 -14.79
C THR A 57 -15.96 -34.37 -13.70
N LEU A 58 -16.39 -34.43 -12.44
CA LEU A 58 -15.54 -34.81 -11.31
C LEU A 58 -14.95 -36.22 -11.46
N THR A 59 -15.78 -37.17 -11.90
CA THR A 59 -15.36 -38.55 -12.16
C THR A 59 -14.27 -38.59 -13.23
N LYS A 60 -14.43 -37.88 -14.35
CA LYS A 60 -13.42 -37.84 -15.41
C LYS A 60 -12.11 -37.19 -14.94
N MET A 61 -12.19 -36.11 -14.16
CA MET A 61 -11.00 -35.45 -13.60
C MET A 61 -10.23 -36.40 -12.66
N CYS A 62 -10.92 -37.20 -11.85
CA CYS A 62 -10.27 -38.23 -11.01
C CYS A 62 -9.71 -39.40 -11.83
N GLU A 63 -10.38 -39.83 -12.91
CA GLU A 63 -9.86 -40.86 -13.83
C GLU A 63 -8.58 -40.40 -14.54
N MET A 64 -8.47 -39.11 -14.84
CA MET A 64 -7.23 -38.47 -15.34
C MET A 64 -6.14 -38.33 -14.26
N GLY A 65 -6.42 -38.69 -13.01
CA GLY A 65 -5.46 -38.61 -11.90
C GLY A 65 -5.33 -37.22 -11.26
N PHE A 66 -6.21 -36.26 -11.56
CA PHE A 66 -6.21 -34.97 -10.85
C PHE A 66 -6.66 -35.15 -9.40
N THR A 67 -6.04 -34.38 -8.51
CA THR A 67 -6.39 -34.27 -7.09
C THR A 67 -6.68 -32.82 -6.75
N ALA A 68 -7.41 -32.53 -5.66
CA ALA A 68 -7.65 -31.16 -5.22
C ALA A 68 -6.32 -30.38 -5.04
N ASN A 69 -5.32 -31.00 -4.40
CA ASN A 69 -3.98 -30.43 -4.24
C ASN A 69 -3.28 -30.16 -5.58
N THR A 70 -3.46 -31.01 -6.61
CA THR A 70 -2.91 -30.75 -7.95
C THR A 70 -3.53 -29.49 -8.54
N LEU A 71 -4.86 -29.42 -8.56
CA LEU A 71 -5.64 -28.34 -9.18
C LEU A 71 -5.37 -26.98 -8.53
N VAL A 72 -5.22 -26.94 -7.20
CA VAL A 72 -4.95 -25.71 -6.46
C VAL A 72 -3.52 -25.19 -6.67
N ASN A 73 -2.56 -26.05 -7.01
CA ASN A 73 -1.20 -25.62 -7.32
C ASN A 73 -1.07 -25.07 -8.76
N MET A 74 -1.89 -25.54 -9.70
CA MET A 74 -1.89 -25.11 -11.11
C MET A 74 -2.17 -23.60 -11.31
N THR A 75 -1.79 -23.06 -12.47
CA THR A 75 -2.14 -21.70 -12.90
C THR A 75 -3.54 -21.63 -13.53
N GLU A 76 -4.09 -20.43 -13.71
CA GLU A 76 -5.40 -20.24 -14.36
C GLU A 76 -5.37 -20.73 -15.83
N GLU A 77 -4.24 -20.57 -16.51
CA GLU A 77 -3.99 -21.02 -17.86
C GLU A 77 -3.93 -22.56 -17.96
N GLU A 78 -3.24 -23.21 -17.02
CA GLU A 78 -3.20 -24.69 -16.94
C GLU A 78 -4.59 -25.28 -16.65
N ILE A 79 -5.45 -24.56 -15.92
CA ILE A 79 -6.85 -24.93 -15.69
C ILE A 79 -7.73 -24.72 -16.94
N GLU A 80 -7.44 -23.72 -17.78
CA GLU A 80 -8.06 -23.60 -19.12
C GLU A 80 -7.65 -24.77 -20.02
N ASP A 81 -6.36 -25.11 -20.08
CA ASP A 81 -5.88 -26.24 -20.90
C ASP A 81 -6.39 -27.60 -20.40
N LEU A 82 -6.63 -27.75 -19.09
CA LEU A 82 -7.37 -28.88 -18.51
C LEU A 82 -8.81 -28.94 -19.04
N MET A 83 -9.56 -27.83 -18.96
CA MET A 83 -10.95 -27.80 -19.44
C MET A 83 -11.06 -27.96 -20.95
N LYS A 84 -10.08 -27.45 -21.70
CA LYS A 84 -9.91 -27.69 -23.13
C LYS A 84 -9.65 -29.17 -23.41
N THR A 85 -8.75 -29.81 -22.66
CA THR A 85 -8.46 -31.25 -22.74
C THR A 85 -9.71 -32.10 -22.50
N LEU A 86 -10.51 -31.78 -21.48
CA LEU A 86 -11.78 -32.48 -21.20
C LEU A 86 -12.75 -32.41 -22.40
N VAL A 87 -12.79 -31.29 -23.11
CA VAL A 87 -13.70 -31.05 -24.25
C VAL A 87 -13.16 -31.65 -25.55
N GLU A 88 -11.90 -31.41 -25.89
CA GLU A 88 -11.31 -31.79 -27.18
C GLU A 88 -10.90 -33.28 -27.22
N ILE A 89 -10.26 -33.77 -26.15
CA ILE A 89 -9.71 -35.14 -26.09
C ILE A 89 -10.73 -36.11 -25.49
N TYR A 90 -11.36 -35.75 -24.37
CA TYR A 90 -12.34 -36.61 -23.67
C TYR A 90 -13.79 -36.40 -24.11
N ARG A 91 -14.04 -35.45 -25.04
CA ARG A 91 -15.37 -35.15 -25.62
C ARG A 91 -16.46 -34.87 -24.59
N MET A 92 -16.09 -34.26 -23.46
CA MET A 92 -17.05 -33.81 -22.45
C MET A 92 -17.69 -32.50 -22.87
N ASP A 93 -19.01 -32.50 -22.99
CA ASP A 93 -19.81 -31.28 -23.12
C ASP A 93 -19.86 -30.54 -21.77
N LEU A 94 -18.83 -29.74 -21.47
CA LEU A 94 -18.77 -28.91 -20.27
C LEU A 94 -19.65 -27.67 -20.44
N LEU A 95 -20.65 -27.54 -19.58
CA LEU A 95 -21.56 -26.39 -19.57
C LEU A 95 -20.81 -25.11 -19.20
N ILE A 96 -21.31 -23.95 -19.67
CA ILE A 96 -20.72 -22.63 -19.36
C ILE A 96 -20.58 -22.43 -17.84
N GLY A 97 -21.62 -22.82 -17.07
CA GLY A 97 -21.60 -22.78 -15.61
C GLY A 97 -20.50 -23.65 -14.97
N GLU A 98 -20.27 -24.86 -15.47
CA GLU A 98 -19.20 -25.73 -14.96
C GLU A 98 -17.81 -25.14 -15.19
N ARG A 99 -17.59 -24.47 -16.33
CA ARG A 99 -16.28 -23.87 -16.67
C ARG A 99 -15.93 -22.73 -15.72
N TYR A 100 -16.89 -21.86 -15.41
CA TYR A 100 -16.72 -20.84 -14.38
C TYR A 100 -16.66 -21.44 -12.97
N GLY A 101 -17.41 -22.52 -12.71
CA GLY A 101 -17.38 -23.28 -11.46
C GLY A 101 -16.01 -23.85 -11.13
N ILE A 102 -15.39 -24.56 -12.08
CA ILE A 102 -14.06 -25.18 -11.93
C ILE A 102 -13.02 -24.12 -11.55
N LYS A 103 -12.95 -23.02 -12.30
CA LYS A 103 -12.06 -21.88 -11.99
C LYS A 103 -12.35 -21.25 -10.62
N SER A 104 -13.62 -21.03 -10.30
CA SER A 104 -14.02 -20.35 -9.07
C SER A 104 -13.69 -21.16 -7.82
N ALA A 105 -13.91 -22.48 -7.85
CA ALA A 105 -13.54 -23.40 -6.77
C ALA A 105 -12.03 -23.42 -6.54
N VAL A 106 -11.24 -23.62 -7.60
CA VAL A 106 -9.78 -23.65 -7.54
C VAL A 106 -9.24 -22.32 -6.99
N ARG A 107 -9.78 -21.18 -7.46
CA ARG A 107 -9.39 -19.84 -6.97
C ARG A 107 -9.76 -19.61 -5.51
N ALA A 108 -10.95 -20.05 -5.08
CA ALA A 108 -11.39 -19.92 -3.70
C ALA A 108 -10.54 -20.78 -2.74
N GLU A 109 -10.26 -22.02 -3.09
CA GLU A 109 -9.43 -22.91 -2.27
C GLU A 109 -7.96 -22.47 -2.24
N LYS A 110 -7.41 -22.00 -3.38
CA LYS A 110 -6.07 -21.39 -3.43
C LYS A 110 -5.96 -20.19 -2.49
N LYS A 111 -6.98 -19.33 -2.48
CA LYS A 111 -7.09 -18.22 -1.53
C LYS A 111 -7.19 -18.71 -0.08
N ARG A 112 -8.03 -19.70 0.22
CA ARG A 112 -8.22 -20.26 1.57
C ARG A 112 -6.93 -20.85 2.14
N LEU A 113 -6.13 -21.54 1.32
CA LEU A 113 -4.83 -22.07 1.72
C LEU A 113 -3.79 -20.96 1.93
N GLN A 114 -3.79 -19.91 1.10
CA GLN A 114 -2.94 -18.74 1.29
C GLN A 114 -3.26 -18.01 2.61
N GLU A 115 -4.54 -17.75 2.90
CA GLU A 115 -4.98 -17.13 4.16
C GLU A 115 -4.57 -17.98 5.38
N ASN A 116 -4.62 -19.32 5.28
CA ASN A 116 -4.16 -20.23 6.33
C ASN A 116 -2.63 -20.19 6.53
N LEU A 117 -1.85 -20.17 5.45
CA LEU A 117 -0.39 -20.04 5.50
C LEU A 117 0.03 -18.69 6.11
N GLU A 118 -0.67 -17.62 5.79
CA GLU A 118 -0.47 -16.29 6.38
C GLU A 118 -0.80 -16.27 7.88
N MET A 119 -1.91 -16.89 8.31
CA MET A 119 -2.23 -17.05 9.74
C MET A 119 -1.14 -17.82 10.49
N GLN A 120 -0.66 -18.95 9.94
CA GLN A 120 0.43 -19.72 10.57
C GLN A 120 1.74 -18.94 10.65
N ARG A 121 2.07 -18.15 9.61
CA ARG A 121 3.23 -17.24 9.62
C ARG A 121 3.06 -16.12 10.65
N LEU A 122 1.84 -15.62 10.87
CA LEU A 122 1.53 -14.62 11.90
C LEU A 122 1.64 -15.22 13.32
N GLU A 123 1.18 -16.45 13.50
CA GLU A 123 1.26 -17.18 14.78
C GLU A 123 2.72 -17.43 15.17
N LEU A 124 3.55 -17.95 14.26
CA LEU A 124 4.99 -18.15 14.49
C LEU A 124 5.71 -16.84 14.83
N LEU A 125 5.36 -15.73 14.18
CA LEU A 125 5.88 -14.40 14.53
C LEU A 125 5.43 -13.96 15.94
N SER A 126 4.19 -14.26 16.35
CA SER A 126 3.69 -13.97 17.70
C SER A 126 4.33 -14.85 18.78
N GLU A 127 4.76 -16.07 18.45
CA GLU A 127 5.49 -16.95 19.37
C GLU A 127 6.96 -16.51 19.51
N ALA A 128 7.59 -16.08 18.42
CA ALA A 128 8.91 -15.45 18.44
C ALA A 128 8.92 -14.14 19.25
N GLU A 129 7.85 -13.33 19.15
CA GLU A 129 7.67 -12.13 19.98
C GLU A 129 7.55 -12.49 21.47
N ARG A 130 6.77 -13.53 21.80
CA ARG A 130 6.61 -14.03 23.17
C ARG A 130 7.92 -14.60 23.75
N LYS A 131 8.75 -15.26 22.95
CA LYS A 131 10.08 -15.73 23.37
C LYS A 131 11.04 -14.58 23.67
N ARG A 132 11.09 -13.54 22.84
CA ARG A 132 11.88 -12.32 23.13
C ARG A 132 11.49 -11.65 24.44
N ILE A 133 10.19 -11.62 24.78
CA ILE A 133 9.72 -11.07 26.06
C ILE A 133 10.16 -11.93 27.26
N HIS A 134 10.33 -13.25 27.08
CA HIS A 134 10.82 -14.16 28.11
C HIS A 134 12.34 -14.02 28.35
N ASP A 135 13.11 -13.81 27.28
CA ASP A 135 14.56 -13.56 27.36
C ASP A 135 14.86 -12.24 28.08
N ASP A 136 14.15 -11.15 27.74
CA ASP A 136 14.25 -9.85 28.44
C ASP A 136 13.94 -9.97 29.95
N HIS A 137 12.91 -10.76 30.29
CA HIS A 137 12.54 -11.02 31.69
C HIS A 137 13.62 -11.81 32.46
N THR A 138 14.41 -12.62 31.76
CA THR A 138 15.50 -13.42 32.34
C THR A 138 16.76 -12.59 32.53
N PHE A 139 17.10 -11.72 31.57
CA PHE A 139 18.25 -10.80 31.67
C PHE A 139 18.10 -9.84 32.85
N ASN A 140 16.90 -9.28 33.04
CA ASN A 140 16.64 -8.28 34.10
C ASN A 140 16.65 -8.88 35.53
N ALA A 141 16.61 -10.21 35.68
CA ALA A 141 16.61 -10.89 36.98
C ALA A 141 18.00 -11.06 37.60
N HIS A 142 19.08 -11.04 36.80
CA HIS A 142 20.46 -11.26 37.27
C HIS A 142 21.15 -10.00 37.83
N ALA A 143 20.49 -8.84 37.83
CA ALA A 143 21.07 -7.55 38.19
C ALA A 143 20.83 -7.10 39.65
N ILE A 144 20.19 -7.92 40.49
CA ILE A 144 19.66 -7.51 41.82
C ILE A 144 20.01 -8.51 42.95
N THR A 145 21.12 -9.25 42.84
CA THR A 145 21.46 -10.33 43.81
C THR A 145 22.94 -10.37 44.26
N THR A 146 23.51 -9.22 44.62
CA THR A 146 24.82 -9.06 45.30
C THR A 146 24.86 -7.68 46.00
N GLU A 147 25.24 -7.47 47.26
CA GLU A 147 25.56 -8.34 48.43
C GLU A 147 25.19 -7.60 49.76
N GLY A 148 25.25 -8.28 50.93
CA GLY A 148 25.35 -7.68 52.29
C GLY A 148 24.15 -6.85 52.79
N VAL A 149 23.25 -7.31 53.68
CA VAL A 149 23.40 -7.98 54.99
C VAL A 149 24.11 -7.14 56.07
N SER A 150 23.34 -6.37 56.85
CA SER A 150 23.46 -6.29 58.33
C SER A 150 22.28 -5.50 58.93
N SER A 151 21.79 -5.93 60.10
CA SER A 151 20.73 -5.22 60.85
C SER A 151 20.93 -5.39 62.37
N LYS A 152 21.21 -4.29 63.10
CA LYS A 152 20.71 -4.12 64.49
C LYS A 152 20.81 -2.68 65.04
N GLU A 153 20.13 -2.51 66.17
CA GLU A 153 20.00 -1.36 67.08
C GLU A 153 21.37 -0.75 67.49
N LEU A 154 21.50 0.48 68.01
CA LEU A 154 21.06 0.85 69.38
C LEU A 154 21.43 2.32 69.76
N ARG A 155 20.42 3.19 70.01
CA ARG A 155 20.52 4.50 70.73
C ARG A 155 21.44 5.57 70.05
N THR A 156 21.54 6.84 70.46
CA THR A 156 20.91 7.66 71.54
C THR A 156 20.79 9.13 71.05
N ASP A 157 19.91 9.91 71.69
CA ASP A 157 19.92 11.39 71.87
C ASP A 157 19.89 12.40 70.68
N ASP A 158 18.79 13.17 70.71
CA ASP A 158 18.53 14.58 70.31
C ASP A 158 19.69 15.62 70.48
N PRO A 159 19.55 16.92 70.04
CA PRO A 159 18.62 17.54 69.06
C PRO A 159 19.23 18.68 68.14
N LEU A 160 18.36 19.36 67.36
CA LEU A 160 18.41 20.78 66.87
C LEU A 160 19.01 21.21 65.49
N ILE A 161 18.47 22.36 65.03
CA ILE A 161 18.93 23.39 64.06
C ILE A 161 18.83 23.16 62.53
N PHE A 162 17.76 23.72 61.95
CA PHE A 162 17.68 24.39 60.63
C PHE A 162 18.01 25.90 60.82
N PRO A 163 18.28 26.76 59.80
CA PRO A 163 18.77 26.56 58.41
C PRO A 163 19.84 27.63 57.98
N GLY A 164 20.13 27.74 56.67
CA GLY A 164 20.86 28.87 56.04
C GLY A 164 22.01 28.39 55.13
N SER A 165 22.15 28.69 53.83
CA SER A 165 21.68 29.79 52.95
C SER A 165 22.38 31.15 53.16
N SER A 166 23.42 31.42 52.34
CA SER A 166 23.82 32.76 51.85
C SER A 166 24.91 32.66 50.77
N ASN A 167 24.97 33.66 49.89
CA ASN A 167 25.96 33.79 48.80
C ASN A 167 27.23 34.51 49.29
N ALA A 168 28.35 34.41 48.54
CA ALA A 168 29.23 35.55 48.27
C ALA A 168 30.22 35.30 47.10
N ASP A 169 30.57 36.40 46.44
CA ASP A 169 31.46 36.62 45.30
C ASP A 169 32.94 36.18 45.45
N GLY A 170 33.68 36.17 44.34
CA GLY A 170 35.16 36.23 44.35
C GLY A 170 35.87 35.84 43.05
N PRO A 171 36.46 36.78 42.27
CA PRO A 171 37.12 36.47 40.99
C PRO A 171 38.66 36.56 41.04
N LEU A 172 39.35 35.90 40.09
CA LEU A 172 40.61 36.42 39.51
C LEU A 172 40.88 35.82 38.10
N LYS A 173 42.06 36.11 37.54
CA LYS A 173 42.12 36.58 36.13
C LYS A 173 43.50 36.44 35.45
N GLY A 174 43.55 35.80 34.27
CA GLY A 174 44.73 35.66 33.40
C GLY A 174 44.81 34.24 32.81
N ASN A 175 44.65 34.04 31.50
CA ASN A 175 45.60 34.29 30.39
C ASN A 175 46.85 33.36 30.48
N ASN A 176 47.32 32.71 29.40
CA ASN A 176 47.22 33.13 28.00
C ASN A 176 47.14 31.98 26.96
N SER A 177 46.61 32.32 25.78
CA SER A 177 46.90 31.74 24.44
C SER A 177 47.20 30.25 24.25
N ASN A 178 46.31 29.56 23.53
CA ASN A 178 46.64 29.17 22.14
C ASN A 178 45.38 29.08 21.27
N THR A 179 45.50 29.35 19.98
CA THR A 179 44.37 29.69 19.09
C THR A 179 44.18 28.70 17.95
N HIS A 180 42.93 28.44 17.58
CA HIS A 180 42.58 28.01 16.22
C HIS A 180 41.25 28.62 15.79
N ILE A 181 41.30 29.52 14.82
CA ILE A 181 40.14 30.10 14.12
C ILE A 181 40.29 29.76 12.65
N ILE A 182 39.24 29.22 12.03
CA ILE A 182 39.04 29.29 10.57
C ILE A 182 37.56 29.61 10.32
N ALA A 183 37.30 30.66 9.55
CA ALA A 183 35.96 31.04 9.11
C ALA A 183 36.01 31.62 7.69
N GLN A 184 35.27 30.99 6.76
CA GLN A 184 34.90 31.51 5.42
C GLN A 184 36.12 31.70 4.46
N ASN A 185 35.98 31.92 3.14
CA ASN A 185 34.81 32.26 2.31
C ASN A 185 34.93 31.69 0.86
N HIS A 186 33.95 31.97 -0.02
CA HIS A 186 34.01 31.78 -1.48
C HIS A 186 35.18 32.59 -2.12
N ASN A 187 35.71 32.33 -3.35
CA ASN A 187 35.01 32.42 -4.65
C ASN A 187 35.90 32.06 -5.89
N ASN A 188 35.32 32.17 -7.10
CA ASN A 188 35.81 31.84 -8.47
C ASN A 188 37.17 32.38 -8.97
N ASN A 189 37.81 31.65 -9.92
CA ASN A 189 38.61 32.05 -11.13
C ASN A 189 39.85 31.14 -11.38
N SER A 190 40.50 31.06 -12.58
CA SER A 190 40.06 31.15 -13.99
C SER A 190 41.21 30.73 -14.95
N LYS A 191 40.87 30.28 -16.17
CA LYS A 191 41.63 30.35 -17.46
C LYS A 191 43.15 30.09 -17.52
N ASN A 192 43.53 29.06 -18.30
CA ASN A 192 44.28 29.16 -19.59
C ASN A 192 44.53 27.75 -20.18
N GLY A 193 44.59 27.51 -21.50
CA GLY A 193 44.20 28.36 -22.64
C GLY A 193 44.77 27.90 -23.99
N GLN A 194 43.93 27.83 -25.05
CA GLN A 194 44.19 27.92 -26.51
C GLN A 194 42.86 27.52 -27.24
N LEU A 195 42.26 28.29 -28.15
CA LEU A 195 42.64 28.62 -29.55
C LEU A 195 42.84 27.37 -30.43
N CYS A 196 42.40 27.23 -31.69
CA CYS A 196 41.49 27.94 -32.64
C CYS A 196 41.28 26.96 -33.84
N GLN A 197 40.39 27.05 -34.85
CA GLN A 197 39.20 27.84 -35.27
C GLN A 197 38.51 26.97 -36.38
N SER A 198 37.37 27.24 -37.04
CA SER A 198 36.40 28.35 -37.14
C SER A 198 35.02 27.74 -37.55
N GLY A 199 34.07 28.48 -38.17
CA GLY A 199 32.87 27.89 -38.81
C GLY A 199 32.37 28.66 -40.04
N LEU A 200 31.41 28.11 -40.82
CA LEU A 200 30.47 28.78 -41.76
C LEU A 200 29.50 27.76 -42.44
N LEU A 201 28.20 28.09 -42.46
CA LEU A 201 27.09 27.77 -43.43
C LEU A 201 26.83 26.35 -44.00
N GLY A 202 25.54 25.99 -44.16
CA GLY A 202 25.07 25.06 -45.23
C GLY A 202 23.85 24.16 -44.95
N MET A 203 22.66 24.52 -45.45
CA MET A 203 21.51 23.64 -45.80
C MET A 203 21.13 24.00 -47.25
N PRO A 204 20.77 23.06 -48.17
CA PRO A 204 19.50 22.26 -48.21
C PRO A 204 19.72 20.77 -48.61
N GLU A 205 18.76 19.92 -49.03
CA GLU A 205 17.36 19.58 -48.66
C GLU A 205 16.81 18.45 -49.61
N VAL A 206 15.53 18.05 -49.50
CA VAL A 206 14.65 17.27 -50.45
C VAL A 206 14.94 15.82 -50.93
N HIS A 207 13.91 14.96 -50.69
CA HIS A 207 13.29 13.91 -51.55
C HIS A 207 13.78 12.42 -51.66
N SER A 208 12.75 11.54 -51.76
CA SER A 208 12.69 10.16 -52.34
C SER A 208 13.42 8.99 -51.64
N SER A 209 12.99 7.71 -51.74
CA SER A 209 11.68 7.07 -52.07
C SER A 209 11.69 5.57 -51.62
N ASP A 210 10.56 4.87 -51.74
CA ASP A 210 10.29 3.43 -51.44
C ASP A 210 11.41 2.39 -51.62
N SER A 211 11.40 1.36 -50.76
CA SER A 211 11.41 -0.08 -51.15
C SER A 211 11.17 -1.02 -49.95
N ASP A 212 10.80 -2.27 -50.24
CA ASP A 212 10.18 -3.24 -49.32
C ASP A 212 11.11 -4.41 -48.90
N GLU A 213 10.56 -5.42 -48.21
CA GLU A 213 11.09 -6.81 -48.04
C GLU A 213 12.17 -7.13 -46.95
N ARG A 214 11.66 -7.53 -45.77
CA ARG A 214 12.03 -8.74 -44.98
C ARG A 214 13.47 -9.33 -45.05
N LYS A 215 14.18 -9.32 -43.91
CA LYS A 215 14.76 -10.56 -43.32
C LYS A 215 15.16 -10.47 -41.83
N LEU A 216 15.43 -11.64 -41.26
CA LEU A 216 15.79 -11.90 -39.86
C LEU A 216 17.30 -11.70 -39.63
N ASP A 217 17.71 -11.22 -38.45
CA ASP A 217 18.36 -12.09 -37.44
C ASP A 217 18.73 -11.33 -36.15
N ALA A 218 19.01 -12.07 -35.07
CA ALA A 218 19.11 -11.53 -33.71
C ALA A 218 20.54 -11.44 -33.15
N ASN A 219 20.88 -10.33 -32.48
CA ASN A 219 21.78 -10.33 -31.31
C ASN A 219 21.68 -9.04 -30.47
N CYS A 220 20.71 -8.97 -29.54
CA CYS A 220 20.69 -7.89 -28.53
C CYS A 220 21.41 -8.34 -27.24
N LYS A 221 22.54 -7.69 -26.94
CA LYS A 221 23.51 -8.10 -25.92
C LYS A 221 22.92 -8.03 -24.50
N GLN A 222 22.89 -9.17 -23.79
CA GLN A 222 22.51 -9.25 -22.38
C GLN A 222 23.41 -8.36 -21.49
N LYS A 223 22.91 -7.22 -21.01
CA LYS A 223 23.60 -6.38 -20.02
C LYS A 223 22.93 -6.46 -18.64
N ARG A 224 23.16 -7.61 -17.97
CA ARG A 224 22.99 -7.89 -16.53
C ARG A 224 22.09 -6.90 -15.76
N ARG A 225 20.77 -7.12 -15.76
CA ARG A 225 19.88 -6.40 -14.84
C ARG A 225 20.15 -6.88 -13.41
N ARG A 226 20.62 -5.97 -12.56
CA ARG A 226 20.93 -6.20 -11.13
C ARG A 226 19.67 -6.67 -10.40
N SER A 227 19.74 -7.80 -9.70
CA SER A 227 18.64 -8.34 -8.89
C SER A 227 18.14 -7.26 -7.92
N LYS A 228 16.86 -6.90 -8.03
CA LYS A 228 16.20 -6.01 -7.10
C LYS A 228 15.28 -6.85 -6.24
N GLU A 229 15.66 -7.03 -4.98
CA GLU A 229 14.89 -7.76 -3.97
C GLU A 229 13.43 -7.29 -3.99
N ALA A 230 12.51 -8.23 -4.24
CA ALA A 230 11.09 -7.97 -4.27
C ALA A 230 10.61 -7.74 -2.84
N ARG A 231 10.38 -6.47 -2.48
CA ARG A 231 9.77 -6.15 -1.19
C ARG A 231 8.31 -6.59 -1.19
N GLU A 232 8.01 -7.47 -0.25
CA GLU A 232 6.73 -8.09 0.07
C GLU A 232 5.70 -7.06 0.60
N ASP A 233 5.23 -6.15 -0.29
CA ASP A 233 4.05 -5.27 -0.09
C ASP A 233 3.41 -4.94 -1.45
N GLY A 234 3.25 -5.97 -2.30
CA GLY A 234 2.91 -5.82 -3.72
C GLY A 234 1.52 -6.31 -4.13
N GLU A 235 0.81 -7.08 -3.30
CA GLU A 235 -0.42 -7.75 -3.71
C GLU A 235 -1.64 -6.83 -3.77
N ASP A 236 -2.34 -6.99 -4.89
CA ASP A 236 -3.71 -6.64 -5.24
C ASP A 236 -4.43 -5.57 -4.39
N ARG A 237 -3.90 -4.36 -4.43
CA ARG A 237 -4.68 -3.15 -4.14
C ARG A 237 -5.15 -2.56 -5.47
N PRO A 238 -6.46 -2.62 -5.80
CA PRO A 238 -7.00 -1.95 -6.97
C PRO A 238 -6.56 -0.48 -6.99
N ARG A 239 -5.80 -0.09 -8.02
CA ARG A 239 -5.20 1.24 -8.08
C ARG A 239 -6.30 2.30 -8.12
N GLU A 240 -6.39 3.07 -7.03
CA GLU A 240 -7.32 4.19 -6.90
C GLU A 240 -7.31 5.10 -8.13
N HIS A 241 -8.48 5.57 -8.51
CA HIS A 241 -8.63 6.55 -9.58
C HIS A 241 -7.90 7.86 -9.21
N PRO A 242 -7.13 8.44 -10.14
CA PRO A 242 -6.41 9.68 -9.86
C PRO A 242 -7.39 10.83 -9.65
N PHE A 243 -7.05 11.72 -8.73
CA PHE A 243 -7.82 12.93 -8.49
C PHE A 243 -7.80 13.87 -9.71
N ILE A 244 -8.88 14.62 -9.89
CA ILE A 244 -8.97 15.80 -10.76
C ILE A 244 -9.38 17.02 -9.92
N VAL A 245 -9.14 18.23 -10.42
CA VAL A 245 -9.66 19.45 -9.78
C VAL A 245 -11.17 19.49 -10.03
N THR A 246 -11.97 19.46 -8.97
CA THR A 246 -13.43 19.62 -9.03
C THR A 246 -13.87 20.82 -8.22
N GLU A 247 -14.96 21.44 -8.63
CA GLU A 247 -15.68 22.45 -7.84
C GLU A 247 -16.30 21.85 -6.57
N PRO A 248 -16.65 22.68 -5.57
CA PRO A 248 -17.30 22.21 -4.34
C PRO A 248 -18.65 21.57 -4.65
N GLY A 249 -18.82 20.30 -4.28
CA GLY A 249 -20.03 19.51 -4.57
C GLY A 249 -20.05 18.87 -5.97
N GLU A 250 -19.03 19.08 -6.81
CA GLU A 250 -18.94 18.44 -8.12
C GLU A 250 -18.39 17.01 -8.00
N LEU A 251 -19.19 16.05 -8.45
CA LEU A 251 -18.78 14.66 -8.63
C LEU A 251 -17.86 14.53 -9.86
N ALA A 252 -16.68 13.95 -9.66
CA ALA A 252 -15.73 13.71 -10.74
C ALA A 252 -16.29 12.73 -11.79
N ARG A 253 -16.20 13.08 -13.07
CA ARG A 253 -16.75 12.28 -14.17
C ARG A 253 -15.81 11.16 -14.60
N GLY A 254 -16.35 9.94 -14.72
CA GLY A 254 -15.62 8.77 -15.22
C GLY A 254 -14.68 8.14 -14.18
N LYS A 255 -13.60 7.50 -14.63
CA LYS A 255 -12.61 6.81 -13.75
C LYS A 255 -11.65 7.82 -13.07
N LYS A 256 -12.20 8.77 -12.32
CA LYS A 256 -11.51 9.89 -11.64
C LYS A 256 -12.13 10.15 -10.28
N ASN A 257 -11.34 10.67 -9.33
CA ASN A 257 -11.81 11.06 -8.00
C ASN A 257 -11.89 12.58 -7.84
N GLY A 258 -12.90 13.08 -7.11
CA GLY A 258 -13.09 14.51 -6.84
C GLY A 258 -12.31 15.03 -5.64
N LEU A 259 -12.21 16.36 -5.50
CA LEU A 259 -11.52 16.98 -4.37
C LEU A 259 -12.31 16.92 -3.06
N ASP A 260 -13.65 16.90 -3.11
CA ASP A 260 -14.46 16.70 -1.89
C ASP A 260 -14.28 15.28 -1.32
N TYR A 261 -14.17 14.27 -2.18
CA TYR A 261 -13.79 12.91 -1.75
C TYR A 261 -12.37 12.89 -1.14
N LEU A 262 -11.41 13.62 -1.73
CA LEU A 262 -10.08 13.78 -1.12
C LEU A 262 -10.16 14.39 0.29
N PHE A 263 -11.09 15.32 0.56
CA PHE A 263 -11.28 15.92 1.89
C PHE A 263 -12.02 14.98 2.87
N ASP A 264 -13.05 14.25 2.44
CA ASP A 264 -13.71 13.23 3.27
C ASP A 264 -12.72 12.16 3.78
N LEU A 265 -11.71 11.78 2.99
CA LEU A 265 -10.65 10.87 3.47
C LEU A 265 -9.89 11.40 4.70
N TYR A 266 -9.80 12.71 4.92
CA TYR A 266 -9.22 13.28 6.15
C TYR A 266 -10.20 13.21 7.33
N GLU A 267 -11.50 13.36 7.09
CA GLU A 267 -12.53 13.18 8.13
C GLU A 267 -12.64 11.72 8.56
N GLN A 268 -12.56 10.78 7.61
CA GLN A 268 -12.42 9.35 7.89
C GLN A 268 -11.16 9.06 8.74
N CYS A 269 -10.01 9.64 8.40
CA CYS A 269 -8.80 9.53 9.23
C CYS A 269 -9.00 10.09 10.66
N GLY A 270 -9.85 11.11 10.83
CA GLY A 270 -10.27 11.62 12.14
C GLY A 270 -11.08 10.60 12.93
N LYS A 271 -12.08 9.97 12.29
CA LYS A 271 -12.89 8.89 12.89
C LYS A 271 -12.00 7.72 13.34
N PHE A 272 -11.14 7.21 12.47
CA PHE A 272 -10.19 6.13 12.81
C PHE A 272 -9.18 6.52 13.90
N LEU A 273 -8.84 7.81 14.06
CA LEU A 273 -8.03 8.26 15.20
C LEU A 273 -8.84 8.19 16.51
N LEU A 274 -10.11 8.62 16.53
CA LEU A 274 -10.97 8.52 17.71
C LEU A 274 -11.18 7.06 18.14
N ASP A 275 -11.31 6.14 17.19
CA ASP A 275 -11.41 4.70 17.45
C ASP A 275 -10.11 4.14 18.06
N VAL A 276 -8.94 4.46 17.48
CA VAL A 276 -7.63 4.07 18.06
C VAL A 276 -7.41 4.69 19.44
N GLN A 277 -7.85 5.93 19.67
CA GLN A 277 -7.79 6.58 20.98
C GLN A 277 -8.69 5.90 22.02
N ARG A 278 -9.89 5.45 21.61
CA ARG A 278 -10.81 4.68 22.48
C ARG A 278 -10.17 3.35 22.88
N ILE A 279 -9.71 2.56 21.91
CA ILE A 279 -9.02 1.28 22.13
C ILE A 279 -7.77 1.46 23.01
N ALA A 280 -6.99 2.53 22.80
CA ALA A 280 -5.82 2.80 23.63
C ALA A 280 -6.20 3.09 25.10
N ARG A 281 -7.25 3.88 25.35
CA ARG A 281 -7.76 4.14 26.72
C ARG A 281 -8.28 2.87 27.39
N GLU A 282 -9.04 2.04 26.67
CA GLU A 282 -9.59 0.76 27.16
C GLU A 282 -8.49 -0.24 27.57
N ARG A 283 -7.30 -0.14 26.96
CA ARG A 283 -6.15 -1.00 27.24
C ARG A 283 -5.11 -0.39 28.19
N GLY A 284 -5.28 0.85 28.63
CA GLY A 284 -4.24 1.60 29.35
C GLY A 284 -3.01 1.97 28.52
N GLU A 285 -3.08 1.85 27.18
CA GLU A 285 -2.00 2.24 26.26
C GLU A 285 -1.91 3.78 26.12
N LYS A 286 -0.75 4.29 25.68
CA LYS A 286 -0.53 5.72 25.45
C LYS A 286 -1.40 6.26 24.30
N CYS A 287 -2.52 6.86 24.65
CA CYS A 287 -3.49 7.48 23.74
C CYS A 287 -2.83 8.48 22.74
N PRO A 288 -2.89 8.23 21.41
CA PRO A 288 -2.24 9.09 20.41
C PRO A 288 -3.06 10.37 20.12
N THR A 289 -2.41 11.53 20.13
CA THR A 289 -3.08 12.85 19.91
C THR A 289 -3.09 13.32 18.45
N LYS A 290 -2.30 12.69 17.57
CA LYS A 290 -2.19 13.00 16.13
C LYS A 290 -2.25 11.72 15.29
N VAL A 291 -2.51 11.83 13.98
CA VAL A 291 -2.64 10.70 13.05
C VAL A 291 -1.28 9.98 12.87
N THR A 292 -1.07 8.91 13.64
CA THR A 292 0.16 8.09 13.65
C THR A 292 0.11 6.95 12.64
N ASN A 293 1.20 6.17 12.54
CA ASN A 293 1.21 4.90 11.79
C ASN A 293 0.14 3.90 12.29
N GLN A 294 -0.27 3.96 13.56
CA GLN A 294 -1.28 3.07 14.14
C GLN A 294 -2.66 3.33 13.54
N VAL A 295 -3.02 4.60 13.29
CA VAL A 295 -4.28 4.97 12.62
C VAL A 295 -4.32 4.44 11.19
N PHE A 296 -3.24 4.59 10.42
CA PHE A 296 -3.15 4.05 9.07
C PHE A 296 -3.19 2.52 9.04
N ARG A 297 -2.65 1.83 10.05
CA ARG A 297 -2.82 0.38 10.19
C ARG A 297 -4.27 0.03 10.54
N HIS A 298 -4.88 0.70 11.51
CA HIS A 298 -6.26 0.44 11.91
C HIS A 298 -7.22 0.60 10.73
N ALA A 299 -7.14 1.72 9.98
CA ALA A 299 -7.92 1.94 8.77
C ALA A 299 -7.80 0.80 7.73
N LYS A 300 -6.60 0.23 7.52
CA LYS A 300 -6.43 -0.94 6.63
C LYS A 300 -7.18 -2.17 7.14
N HIS A 301 -7.16 -2.46 8.45
CA HIS A 301 -7.87 -3.60 9.05
C HIS A 301 -9.39 -3.39 9.06
N THR A 302 -9.86 -2.17 9.27
CA THR A 302 -11.29 -1.78 9.20
C THR A 302 -11.78 -1.60 7.76
N GLY A 303 -11.15 -2.25 6.77
CA GLY A 303 -11.57 -2.28 5.36
C GLY A 303 -11.30 -1.01 4.53
N ALA A 304 -10.87 0.11 5.13
CA ALA A 304 -10.56 1.36 4.44
C ALA A 304 -9.17 1.33 3.75
N VAL A 305 -8.93 0.31 2.93
CA VAL A 305 -7.65 0.02 2.24
C VAL A 305 -7.18 1.13 1.28
N TYR A 306 -8.11 2.00 0.86
CA TYR A 306 -7.82 3.21 0.09
C TYR A 306 -7.15 4.31 0.93
N ILE A 307 -7.20 4.29 2.26
CA ILE A 307 -6.49 5.27 3.09
C ILE A 307 -5.02 4.87 3.24
N ASN A 308 -4.10 5.69 2.74
CA ASN A 308 -2.66 5.42 2.81
C ASN A 308 -1.82 6.65 3.20
N LYS A 309 -0.82 6.41 4.06
CA LYS A 309 0.06 7.44 4.65
C LYS A 309 0.74 8.36 3.62
N PRO A 310 1.28 7.88 2.47
CA PRO A 310 1.85 8.76 1.45
C PRO A 310 0.83 9.75 0.88
N LYS A 311 -0.35 9.27 0.46
CA LYS A 311 -1.43 10.10 -0.11
C LYS A 311 -1.92 11.16 0.88
N MET A 312 -2.22 10.76 2.12
CA MET A 312 -2.70 11.70 3.14
C MET A 312 -1.62 12.70 3.59
N ARG A 313 -0.33 12.38 3.49
CA ARG A 313 0.74 13.37 3.72
C ARG A 313 1.02 14.26 2.51
N HIS A 314 0.59 13.87 1.32
CA HIS A 314 0.81 14.65 0.10
C HIS A 314 -0.12 15.87 0.01
N TYR A 315 -1.38 15.77 0.47
CA TYR A 315 -2.41 16.80 0.31
C TYR A 315 -2.87 17.47 1.62
N VAL A 316 -2.26 17.18 2.78
CA VAL A 316 -2.74 17.71 4.07
C VAL A 316 -2.69 19.24 4.17
N HIS A 317 -1.86 19.93 3.38
CA HIS A 317 -1.94 21.40 3.28
C HIS A 317 -3.16 21.85 2.45
N CYS A 318 -3.56 21.15 1.39
CA CYS A 318 -4.82 21.45 0.70
C CYS A 318 -6.03 21.29 1.63
N TYR A 319 -6.02 20.26 2.48
CA TYR A 319 -7.03 20.09 3.53
C TYR A 319 -6.93 21.18 4.61
N ALA A 320 -5.72 21.59 5.00
CA ALA A 320 -5.52 22.71 5.91
C ALA A 320 -6.08 24.02 5.38
N LEU A 321 -5.90 24.32 4.08
CA LEU A 321 -6.53 25.49 3.45
C LEU A 321 -8.06 25.37 3.53
N HIS A 322 -8.64 24.23 3.13
CA HIS A 322 -10.09 24.00 3.23
C HIS A 322 -10.66 24.13 4.66
N CYS A 323 -9.90 23.77 5.70
CA CYS A 323 -10.34 23.88 7.10
C CYS A 323 -10.09 25.24 7.75
N LEU A 324 -9.19 26.07 7.21
CA LEU A 324 -8.88 27.41 7.73
C LEU A 324 -9.64 28.50 6.97
N ASP A 325 -9.75 28.36 5.66
CA ASP A 325 -10.44 29.27 4.75
C ASP A 325 -11.10 28.46 3.62
N SER A 326 -12.36 28.10 3.85
CA SER A 326 -13.16 27.35 2.88
C SER A 326 -13.50 28.18 1.65
N GLU A 327 -13.62 29.51 1.75
CA GLU A 327 -13.95 30.39 0.63
C GLU A 327 -12.79 30.51 -0.34
N GLN A 328 -11.58 30.83 0.16
CA GLN A 328 -10.37 30.87 -0.64
C GLN A 328 -10.04 29.50 -1.24
N SER A 329 -10.26 28.41 -0.50
CA SER A 329 -10.13 27.04 -1.02
C SER A 329 -11.10 26.78 -2.19
N ASN A 330 -12.37 27.16 -2.03
CA ASN A 330 -13.42 26.97 -3.04
C ASN A 330 -13.19 27.86 -4.29
N HIS A 331 -12.75 29.11 -4.10
CA HIS A 331 -12.32 29.98 -5.19
C HIS A 331 -11.11 29.40 -5.94
N LEU A 332 -10.10 28.92 -5.22
CA LEU A 332 -8.91 28.31 -5.84
C LEU A 332 -9.25 27.03 -6.62
N ARG A 333 -10.24 26.25 -6.18
CA ARG A 333 -10.76 25.09 -6.93
C ARG A 333 -11.41 25.50 -8.25
N ARG A 334 -12.33 26.48 -8.22
CA ARG A 334 -12.95 27.07 -9.44
C ARG A 334 -11.90 27.57 -10.42
N MET A 335 -11.02 28.46 -9.95
CA MET A 335 -9.97 29.11 -10.76
C MET A 335 -8.98 28.12 -11.39
N PHE A 336 -8.78 26.93 -10.82
CA PHE A 336 -7.91 25.92 -11.42
C PHE A 336 -8.68 24.96 -12.34
N LYS A 337 -9.93 24.63 -12.03
CA LYS A 337 -10.79 23.85 -12.94
C LYS A 337 -11.06 24.61 -14.25
N GLU A 338 -11.41 25.89 -14.18
CA GLU A 338 -11.71 26.74 -15.33
C GLU A 338 -10.53 26.83 -16.31
N ARG A 339 -9.30 26.91 -15.79
CA ARG A 339 -8.06 26.88 -16.59
C ARG A 339 -7.63 25.48 -17.05
N GLY A 340 -8.42 24.44 -16.78
CA GLY A 340 -8.10 23.04 -17.12
C GLY A 340 -6.86 22.49 -16.40
N GLU A 341 -6.47 23.10 -15.28
CA GLU A 341 -5.20 22.82 -14.63
C GLU A 341 -5.14 21.46 -13.93
N ASN A 342 -3.93 20.92 -13.86
CA ASN A 342 -3.71 19.64 -13.22
C ASN A 342 -3.69 19.76 -11.68
N VAL A 343 -4.05 18.67 -10.99
CA VAL A 343 -4.07 18.61 -9.51
C VAL A 343 -2.70 18.93 -8.88
N GLY A 344 -1.60 18.68 -9.59
CA GLY A 344 -0.26 19.10 -9.15
C GLY A 344 -0.11 20.62 -9.07
N ALA A 345 -0.56 21.35 -10.08
CA ALA A 345 -0.53 22.82 -10.11
C ALA A 345 -1.42 23.42 -9.02
N TRP A 346 -2.69 22.98 -8.94
CA TRP A 346 -3.62 23.38 -7.86
C TRP A 346 -3.02 23.11 -6.47
N ARG A 347 -2.45 21.91 -6.27
CA ARG A 347 -1.80 21.52 -5.01
C ARG A 347 -0.64 22.43 -4.64
N GLN A 348 0.17 22.90 -5.59
CA GLN A 348 1.24 23.86 -5.27
C GLN A 348 0.66 25.24 -4.95
N ALA A 349 -0.38 25.67 -5.66
CA ALA A 349 -1.06 26.95 -5.41
C ALA A 349 -1.64 27.04 -3.98
N CYS A 350 -2.13 25.93 -3.41
CA CYS A 350 -2.60 25.85 -2.03
C CYS A 350 -1.56 26.28 -0.96
N TYR A 351 -0.26 26.34 -1.27
CA TYR A 351 0.74 26.85 -0.32
C TYR A 351 0.69 28.37 -0.14
N TYR A 352 0.33 29.17 -1.15
CA TYR A 352 0.41 30.63 -1.05
C TYR A 352 -0.58 31.24 -0.04
N PRO A 353 -1.88 30.89 -0.03
CA PRO A 353 -2.80 31.40 0.98
C PRO A 353 -2.44 30.95 2.40
N LEU A 354 -1.90 29.74 2.57
CA LEU A 354 -1.44 29.27 3.88
C LEU A 354 -0.22 30.01 4.40
N VAL A 355 0.65 30.52 3.53
CA VAL A 355 1.77 31.39 3.93
C VAL A 355 1.25 32.78 4.31
N ALA A 356 0.18 33.29 3.67
CA ALA A 356 -0.51 34.51 4.11
C ALA A 356 -1.18 34.33 5.48
N ILE A 357 -2.00 33.28 5.67
CA ILE A 357 -2.62 32.96 6.98
C ILE A 357 -1.56 32.74 8.07
N ALA A 358 -0.40 32.16 7.73
CA ALA A 358 0.72 32.07 8.65
C ALA A 358 1.30 33.46 9.00
N ARG A 359 1.47 34.35 8.02
CA ARG A 359 1.96 35.73 8.19
C ARG A 359 1.14 36.50 9.22
N ASP A 360 -0.18 36.46 9.05
CA ASP A 360 -1.14 37.16 9.91
C ASP A 360 -1.17 36.57 11.32
N ALA A 361 -0.82 35.28 11.46
CA ALA A 361 -0.65 34.56 12.73
C ALA A 361 0.80 34.58 13.27
N ASN A 362 1.54 35.68 13.10
CA ASN A 362 2.93 35.86 13.55
C ASN A 362 3.90 34.74 13.08
N TRP A 363 3.64 34.15 11.91
CA TRP A 363 4.35 33.02 11.32
C TRP A 363 4.29 31.70 12.14
N ASP A 364 3.41 31.62 13.16
CA ASP A 364 3.15 30.42 13.97
C ASP A 364 2.17 29.44 13.29
N ILE A 365 2.66 28.73 12.28
CA ILE A 365 1.87 27.75 11.54
C ILE A 365 1.51 26.49 12.36
N GLU A 366 2.27 26.16 13.41
CA GLU A 366 1.94 25.04 14.32
C GLU A 366 0.74 25.41 15.22
N GLY A 367 0.72 26.62 15.79
CA GLY A 367 -0.43 27.10 16.54
C GLY A 367 -1.68 27.30 15.67
N VAL A 368 -1.53 27.78 14.42
CA VAL A 368 -2.66 27.80 13.45
C VAL A 368 -3.29 26.40 13.29
N PHE A 369 -2.48 25.37 13.10
CA PHE A 369 -2.97 23.99 13.01
C PHE A 369 -3.55 23.47 14.33
N ASN A 370 -2.94 23.78 15.47
CA ASN A 370 -3.39 23.27 16.78
C ASN A 370 -4.65 23.98 17.30
N ARG A 371 -4.90 25.24 16.90
CA ARG A 371 -6.14 25.99 17.21
C ARG A 371 -7.36 25.38 16.51
N ASN A 372 -7.23 24.94 15.26
CA ASN A 372 -8.33 24.36 14.48
C ASN A 372 -8.61 22.89 14.84
N GLU A 373 -9.87 22.56 15.10
CA GLU A 373 -10.33 21.23 15.55
C GLU A 373 -9.94 20.09 14.58
N LYS A 374 -10.17 20.30 13.27
CA LYS A 374 -9.92 19.29 12.24
C LYS A 374 -8.43 19.16 11.90
N LEU A 375 -7.61 20.17 12.23
CA LEU A 375 -6.18 20.20 11.93
C LEU A 375 -5.28 19.86 13.11
N ARG A 376 -5.74 19.99 14.36
CA ARG A 376 -4.92 19.68 15.56
C ARG A 376 -4.40 18.23 15.57
N ILE A 377 -5.10 17.32 14.91
CA ILE A 377 -4.73 15.91 14.78
C ILE A 377 -3.67 15.64 13.69
N TRP A 378 -3.36 16.62 12.83
CA TRP A 378 -2.36 16.48 11.77
C TRP A 378 -1.01 17.06 12.18
N TYR A 379 0.03 16.70 11.42
CA TYR A 379 1.36 17.30 11.50
C TYR A 379 1.51 18.31 10.36
N VAL A 380 1.97 19.53 10.65
CA VAL A 380 2.25 20.52 9.59
C VAL A 380 3.29 19.94 8.61
N PRO A 381 3.11 20.08 7.28
CA PRO A 381 4.09 19.65 6.30
C PRO A 381 5.42 20.40 6.43
N THR A 382 6.54 19.67 6.32
CA THR A 382 7.88 20.27 6.31
C THR A 382 8.05 21.30 5.20
N LYS A 383 7.45 21.09 4.02
CA LYS A 383 7.47 22.08 2.94
C LYS A 383 6.69 23.35 3.27
N LEU A 384 5.60 23.26 4.04
CA LEU A 384 4.85 24.44 4.49
C LEU A 384 5.66 25.24 5.51
N ARG A 385 6.20 24.58 6.56
CA ARG A 385 7.14 25.22 7.51
C ARG A 385 8.31 25.92 6.79
N GLN A 386 8.94 25.24 5.84
CA GLN A 386 10.04 25.81 5.05
C GLN A 386 9.63 27.07 4.27
N LEU A 387 8.43 27.09 3.68
CA LEU A 387 7.92 28.26 2.96
C LEU A 387 7.59 29.41 3.92
N CYS A 388 6.95 29.14 5.06
CA CYS A 388 6.69 30.14 6.10
C CYS A 388 8.00 30.74 6.66
N HIS A 389 9.02 29.94 6.93
CA HIS A 389 10.33 30.44 7.37
C HIS A 389 11.02 31.29 6.29
N LEU A 390 10.97 30.87 5.02
CA LEU A 390 11.54 31.63 3.90
C LEU A 390 10.83 32.98 3.70
N ASP A 391 9.50 33.01 3.83
CA ASP A 391 8.70 34.23 3.78
C ASP A 391 9.04 35.17 4.94
N ARG A 392 9.19 34.63 6.17
CA ARG A 392 9.61 35.41 7.34
C ARG A 392 10.97 36.06 7.14
N SER A 393 11.97 35.31 6.68
CA SER A 393 13.32 35.86 6.43
C SER A 393 13.31 36.94 5.34
N LYS A 394 12.45 36.81 4.32
CA LYS A 394 12.26 37.85 3.30
C LYS A 394 11.59 39.10 3.88
N ALA A 395 10.52 38.94 4.68
CA ALA A 395 9.83 40.06 5.31
C ALA A 395 10.74 40.85 6.26
N CYS A 396 11.49 40.16 7.13
CA CYS A 396 12.46 40.81 8.02
C CYS A 396 13.63 41.45 7.25
N GLY A 397 14.13 40.81 6.20
CA GLY A 397 15.21 41.37 5.37
C GLY A 397 14.79 42.62 4.60
N GLY A 398 13.59 42.63 4.00
CA GLY A 398 13.04 43.81 3.34
C GLY A 398 12.74 44.96 4.29
N ALA A 399 12.23 44.66 5.49
CA ALA A 399 12.03 45.66 6.54
C ALA A 399 13.35 46.30 7.01
N ALA A 400 14.43 45.52 7.12
CA ALA A 400 15.74 46.05 7.46
C ALA A 400 16.34 46.94 6.35
N GLN A 401 16.17 46.55 5.08
CA GLN A 401 16.67 47.34 3.94
C GLN A 401 15.96 48.71 3.85
N ASN A 402 14.63 48.73 4.00
CA ASN A 402 13.84 49.98 3.99
C ASN A 402 14.15 50.94 5.15
N ILE A 403 14.89 50.51 6.18
CA ILE A 403 15.37 51.34 7.30
C ILE A 403 16.82 51.83 7.05
N ALA A 404 17.54 51.25 6.09
CA ALA A 404 18.86 51.69 5.66
C ALA A 404 18.82 52.66 4.46
N ASP A 405 17.71 52.69 3.72
CA ASP A 405 17.46 53.59 2.58
C ASP A 405 16.58 54.81 2.95
N MET A 406 16.47 55.14 4.25
CA MET A 406 15.81 56.33 4.81
C MET A 406 16.73 57.11 5.76
#